data_AF-A0A838UIK8-F1
#
_entry.id   AF-A0A838UIK8-F1
#
_cell.length_a   1.000
_cell.length_b   1.000
_cell.length_c   1.000
_cell.angle_alpha   90.00
_cell.angle_beta   90.00
_cell.angle_gamma   90.00
#
_symmetry.space_group_name_H-M   'P 1'
#
loop_
_entity.id
_entity.type
_entity.pdbx_description
1 polymer ?
#
loop_
_entity_poly.entity_id
_entity_poly.type
_entity_poly.pdbx_seq_one_letter_code
_entity_poly.pdbx_strand_id
1 'polypeptide(L)'
;MAIADIDTIIVVIMENRSFDHMLGYLSLPGDGRMAVEGLRADEDWLAAHANMHGAVPYRSKRLERTIQALADPNHGRAAISVQIGTPAQGGGPMGGFVKSYVEDTTPTPPEPGRVMGYYDAGAVPVFDFFARNFAVCDHWFAALP
;
A
#
# COMPACT_ATOMS: atom_id res chain seq x y z
N MET A 1 1.14 -5.69 -31.25
CA MET A 1 -0.25 -5.22 -31.31
C MET A 1 -0.20 -3.70 -31.32
N ALA A 2 -0.75 -3.07 -32.34
CA ALA A 2 -0.89 -1.63 -32.39
C ALA A 2 -2.14 -1.21 -31.59
N ILE A 3 -2.19 0.05 -31.12
CA ILE A 3 -3.41 0.59 -30.50
C ILE A 3 -4.61 0.55 -31.46
N ALA A 4 -4.34 0.62 -32.77
CA ALA A 4 -5.34 0.50 -33.83
C ALA A 4 -5.98 -0.90 -33.93
N ASP A 5 -5.41 -1.92 -33.28
CA ASP A 5 -5.94 -3.28 -33.26
C ASP A 5 -6.91 -3.52 -32.06
N ILE A 6 -7.18 -2.50 -31.23
CA ILE A 6 -8.01 -2.62 -30.02
C ILE A 6 -9.40 -2.02 -30.28
N ASP A 7 -10.41 -2.88 -30.45
CA ASP A 7 -11.80 -2.46 -30.67
C ASP A 7 -12.58 -2.19 -29.37
N THR A 8 -12.15 -2.75 -28.24
CA THR A 8 -12.87 -2.67 -26.98
C THR A 8 -11.92 -2.54 -25.81
N ILE A 9 -12.20 -1.57 -24.94
CA ILE A 9 -11.49 -1.37 -23.67
C ILE A 9 -12.50 -1.59 -22.54
N ILE A 10 -12.18 -2.54 -21.65
CA ILE A 10 -12.94 -2.76 -20.42
C ILE A 10 -12.12 -2.16 -19.28
N VAL A 11 -12.73 -1.22 -18.55
CA VAL A 11 -12.12 -0.60 -17.38
C VAL A 11 -12.79 -1.17 -16.13
N VAL A 12 -12.03 -1.96 -15.36
CA VAL A 12 -12.45 -2.44 -14.05
C VAL A 12 -11.88 -1.50 -12.99
N ILE A 13 -12.75 -0.79 -12.29
CA ILE A 13 -12.37 0.13 -11.22
C ILE A 13 -12.52 -0.59 -9.88
N MET A 14 -11.39 -0.76 -9.20
CA MET A 14 -11.33 -1.34 -7.85
C MET A 14 -11.46 -0.24 -6.80
N GLU A 15 -11.75 -0.61 -5.55
CA GLU A 15 -11.99 0.31 -4.45
C GLU A 15 -10.91 0.21 -3.35
N ASN A 16 -10.52 1.37 -2.81
CA ASN A 16 -9.82 1.60 -1.53
C ASN A 16 -8.60 0.71 -1.25
N ARG A 17 -7.72 0.51 -2.24
CA ARG A 17 -6.46 -0.22 -2.06
C ARG A 17 -5.30 0.52 -2.73
N SER A 18 -4.20 0.71 -1.99
CA SER A 18 -2.97 1.28 -2.52
C SER A 18 -2.15 0.22 -3.27
N PHE A 19 -1.19 0.69 -4.09
CA PHE A 19 -0.25 -0.20 -4.79
C PHE A 19 0.50 -1.09 -3.81
N ASP A 20 1.13 -0.51 -2.77
CA ASP A 20 1.92 -1.29 -1.81
C ASP A 20 1.10 -2.33 -1.05
N HIS A 21 -0.19 -2.05 -0.80
CA HIS A 21 -1.07 -2.96 -0.09
C HIS A 21 -1.36 -4.25 -0.87
N MET A 22 -1.42 -4.17 -2.20
CA MET A 22 -1.84 -5.28 -3.07
C MET A 22 -0.71 -5.87 -3.90
N LEU A 23 0.24 -5.04 -4.36
CA LEU A 23 1.27 -5.40 -5.32
C LEU A 23 2.69 -5.03 -4.85
N GLY A 24 2.83 -4.27 -3.76
CA GLY A 24 4.14 -3.86 -3.24
C GLY A 24 5.06 -5.03 -2.87
N TYR A 25 4.50 -6.21 -2.57
CA TYR A 25 5.30 -7.40 -2.28
C TYR A 25 6.09 -7.90 -3.50
N LEU A 26 5.71 -7.53 -4.73
CA LEU A 26 6.34 -8.02 -5.96
C LEU A 26 7.80 -7.58 -6.08
N SER A 27 8.21 -6.49 -5.42
CA SER A 27 9.60 -6.03 -5.39
C SER A 27 10.46 -6.70 -4.33
N LEU A 28 9.85 -7.47 -3.40
CA LEU A 28 10.57 -8.13 -2.32
C LEU A 28 11.47 -9.26 -2.84
N PRO A 29 12.57 -9.58 -2.15
CA PRO A 29 13.42 -10.72 -2.52
C PRO A 29 12.66 -12.04 -2.48
N GLY A 30 12.93 -12.92 -3.45
CA GLY A 30 12.34 -14.25 -3.53
C GLY A 30 11.97 -14.65 -4.94
N ASP A 31 11.40 -15.85 -5.07
CA ASP A 31 10.91 -16.37 -6.34
C ASP A 31 9.70 -15.55 -6.81
N GLY A 32 9.75 -15.09 -8.05
CA GLY A 32 8.71 -14.24 -8.63
C GLY A 32 8.88 -12.74 -8.37
N ARG A 33 10.05 -12.30 -7.87
CA ARG A 33 10.38 -10.87 -7.80
C ARG A 33 10.24 -10.22 -9.18
N MET A 34 9.58 -9.07 -9.21
CA MET A 34 9.42 -8.21 -10.38
C MET A 34 10.16 -6.88 -10.18
N ALA A 35 10.55 -6.25 -11.29
CA ALA A 35 11.15 -4.93 -11.29
C ALA A 35 10.05 -3.85 -11.24
N VAL A 36 9.41 -3.73 -10.07
CA VAL A 36 8.45 -2.65 -9.76
C VAL A 36 8.94 -1.81 -8.59
N GLU A 37 8.52 -0.55 -8.52
CA GLU A 37 8.74 0.30 -7.34
C GLU A 37 7.70 -0.01 -6.26
N GLY A 38 8.05 -0.93 -5.36
CA GLY A 38 7.22 -1.30 -4.22
C GLY A 38 8.02 -1.39 -2.92
N LEU A 39 7.61 -2.31 -2.05
CA LEU A 39 8.20 -2.51 -0.73
C LEU A 39 9.64 -3.03 -0.79
N ARG A 40 10.42 -2.70 0.23
CA ARG A 40 11.77 -3.25 0.44
C ARG A 40 11.86 -3.97 1.77
N ALA A 41 12.65 -5.04 1.79
CA ALA A 41 12.89 -5.85 2.97
C ALA A 41 14.12 -5.40 3.77
N ASP A 42 14.89 -4.42 3.28
CA ASP A 42 16.08 -3.97 3.99
C ASP A 42 15.70 -3.13 5.23
N GLU A 43 16.40 -3.40 6.33
CA GLU A 43 16.09 -2.82 7.64
C GLU A 43 16.23 -1.29 7.65
N ASP A 44 17.17 -0.75 6.88
CA ASP A 44 17.39 0.69 6.78
C ASP A 44 16.21 1.37 6.09
N TRP A 45 15.70 0.81 4.99
CA TRP A 45 14.49 1.30 4.33
C TRP A 45 13.26 1.15 5.21
N LEU A 46 13.07 -0.01 5.85
CA LEU A 46 11.95 -0.23 6.76
C LEU A 46 11.96 0.75 7.95
N ALA A 47 13.14 1.03 8.50
CA ALA A 47 13.31 2.03 9.55
C ALA A 47 13.04 3.45 9.02
N ALA A 48 13.56 3.80 7.84
CA ALA A 48 13.38 5.13 7.26
C ALA A 48 11.92 5.46 6.92
N HIS A 49 11.12 4.44 6.55
CA HIS A 49 9.71 4.58 6.17
C HIS A 49 8.73 4.22 7.29
N ALA A 50 9.24 3.96 8.51
CA ALA A 50 8.40 3.70 9.65
C ALA A 50 7.52 4.91 9.99
N ASN A 51 6.24 4.65 10.21
CA ASN A 51 5.28 5.63 10.69
C ASN A 51 5.33 5.66 12.22
N MET A 52 5.52 6.84 12.81
CA MET A 52 5.61 6.99 14.25
C MET A 52 4.24 7.34 14.84
N HIS A 53 3.83 6.62 15.88
CA HIS A 53 2.73 7.05 16.75
C HIS A 53 3.24 7.11 18.19
N GLY A 54 3.43 8.33 18.70
CA GLY A 54 4.21 8.53 19.93
C GLY A 54 5.65 8.03 19.73
N ALA A 55 6.14 7.22 20.68
CA ALA A 55 7.47 6.60 20.59
C ALA A 55 7.49 5.24 19.85
N VAL A 56 6.36 4.78 19.33
CA VAL A 56 6.23 3.44 18.72
C VAL A 56 6.37 3.54 17.20
N PRO A 57 7.35 2.84 16.59
CA PRO A 57 7.48 2.75 15.14
C PRO A 57 6.56 1.66 14.58
N TYR A 58 5.88 1.97 13.47
CA TYR A 58 5.07 1.05 12.70
C TYR A 58 5.64 0.93 11.29
N ARG A 59 6.14 -0.26 10.97
CA ARG A 59 6.73 -0.59 9.67
C ARG A 59 5.71 -1.31 8.79
N SER A 60 5.95 -1.32 7.48
CA SER A 60 5.20 -2.16 6.57
C SER A 60 5.29 -3.63 7.01
N LYS A 61 4.15 -4.32 7.09
CA LYS A 61 4.10 -5.73 7.53
C LYS A 61 3.18 -6.57 6.67
N ARG A 62 3.54 -7.84 6.47
CA ARG A 62 2.68 -8.78 5.78
C ARG A 62 1.42 -9.05 6.60
N LEU A 63 0.26 -8.99 5.96
CA LEU A 63 -1.02 -9.40 6.52
C LEU A 63 -1.28 -10.88 6.21
N GLU A 64 -1.91 -11.57 7.15
CA GLU A 64 -2.42 -12.91 6.90
C GLU A 64 -3.63 -12.85 5.96
N ARG A 65 -3.78 -13.88 5.10
CA ARG A 65 -4.93 -14.00 4.18
C ARG A 65 -6.30 -13.97 4.89
N THR A 66 -6.33 -14.39 6.16
CA THR A 66 -7.53 -14.42 7.01
C THR A 66 -7.99 -13.01 7.41
N ILE A 67 -7.11 -12.02 7.36
CA ILE A 67 -7.44 -10.62 7.58
C ILE A 67 -8.01 -10.09 6.26
N GLN A 68 -9.33 -10.14 6.09
CA GLN A 68 -9.99 -9.61 4.88
C GLN A 68 -10.71 -8.28 5.13
N ALA A 69 -11.06 -8.01 6.39
CA ALA A 69 -11.68 -6.77 6.83
C ALA A 69 -10.64 -5.89 7.53
N LEU A 70 -10.28 -4.80 6.86
CA LEU A 70 -9.57 -3.66 7.44
C LEU A 70 -10.61 -2.57 7.64
N ALA A 71 -10.56 -1.85 8.76
CA ALA A 71 -11.36 -0.63 8.85
C ALA A 71 -10.89 0.29 7.73
N ASP A 72 -11.84 0.88 7.01
CA ASP A 72 -11.56 1.72 5.86
C ASP A 72 -10.77 2.95 6.31
N PRO A 73 -9.50 3.12 5.92
CA PRO A 73 -8.76 4.30 6.30
C PRO A 73 -9.36 5.53 5.62
N ASN A 74 -9.43 6.65 6.35
CA ASN A 74 -9.91 7.90 5.76
C ASN A 74 -9.07 8.29 4.55
N HIS A 75 -9.75 8.42 3.42
CA HIS A 75 -9.19 8.78 2.12
C HIS A 75 -9.74 10.14 1.65
N GLY A 76 -10.22 10.97 2.59
CA GLY A 76 -10.54 12.37 2.35
C GLY A 76 -9.29 13.25 2.40
N ARG A 77 -9.35 14.38 1.67
CA ARG A 77 -8.23 15.34 1.51
C ARG A 77 -7.52 15.70 2.82
N ALA A 78 -8.26 15.96 3.90
CA ALA A 78 -7.68 16.36 5.18
C ALA A 78 -6.84 15.23 5.80
N ALA A 79 -7.35 14.00 5.78
CA ALA A 79 -6.63 12.83 6.25
C ALA A 79 -5.39 12.56 5.39
N ILE A 80 -5.53 12.61 4.06
CA ILE A 80 -4.41 12.39 3.14
C ILE A 80 -3.31 13.44 3.34
N SER A 81 -3.66 14.70 3.62
CA SER A 81 -2.68 15.72 3.99
C SER A 81 -1.87 15.35 5.24
N VAL A 82 -2.48 14.69 6.23
CA VAL A 82 -1.76 14.17 7.41
C VAL A 82 -0.85 13.01 7.00
N GLN A 83 -1.35 12.08 6.20
CA GLN A 83 -0.63 10.90 5.75
C GLN A 83 0.68 11.26 5.03
N ILE A 84 0.58 12.14 4.03
CA ILE A 84 1.72 12.53 3.18
C ILE A 84 2.61 13.58 3.83
N GLY A 85 2.03 14.50 4.61
CA GLY A 85 2.72 15.67 5.17
C GLY A 85 3.41 15.41 6.51
N THR A 86 3.10 14.31 7.19
CA THR A 86 3.80 13.92 8.42
C THR A 86 5.13 13.25 8.06
N PRO A 87 6.26 13.63 8.68
CA PRO A 87 7.53 12.97 8.43
C PRO A 87 7.54 11.52 8.92
N ALA A 88 8.05 10.61 8.10
CA ALA A 88 8.43 9.26 8.53
C ALA A 88 9.66 9.33 9.46
N GLN A 89 9.99 8.21 10.11
CA GLN A 89 11.14 8.14 11.03
C GLN A 89 12.47 8.55 10.36
N GLY A 90 12.66 8.29 9.07
CA GLY A 90 13.83 8.73 8.29
C GLY A 90 13.81 10.21 7.88
N GLY A 91 12.78 10.98 8.27
CA GLY A 91 12.64 12.40 7.99
C GLY A 91 12.02 12.75 6.63
N GLY A 92 11.84 11.77 5.73
CA GLY A 92 11.09 11.93 4.49
C GLY A 92 9.57 12.09 4.73
N PRO A 93 8.79 12.44 3.70
CA PRO A 93 7.32 12.48 3.80
C PRO A 93 6.72 11.08 4.05
N MET A 94 5.38 10.96 4.02
CA MET A 94 4.68 9.65 4.07
C MET A 94 4.73 8.92 5.43
N GLY A 95 4.87 9.66 6.53
CA GLY A 95 4.94 9.13 7.90
C GLY A 95 3.63 9.15 8.69
N GLY A 96 2.52 9.59 8.08
CA GLY A 96 1.29 9.92 8.81
C GLY A 96 0.15 8.90 8.71
N PHE A 97 0.33 7.75 8.06
CA PHE A 97 -0.72 6.75 7.86
C PHE A 97 -1.28 6.21 9.18
N VAL A 98 -0.42 5.84 10.13
CA VAL A 98 -0.87 5.35 11.44
C VAL A 98 -1.54 6.44 12.26
N LYS A 99 -0.99 7.66 12.23
CA LYS A 99 -1.59 8.82 12.90
C LYS A 99 -3.00 9.09 12.37
N SER A 100 -3.13 9.23 11.05
CA SER A 100 -4.41 9.47 10.38
C SER A 100 -5.41 8.35 10.66
N TYR A 101 -4.98 7.10 10.66
CA TYR A 101 -5.85 5.96 10.93
C TYR A 101 -6.37 5.96 12.38
N VAL A 102 -5.50 6.18 13.37
CA VAL A 102 -5.91 6.24 14.78
C VAL A 102 -6.82 7.41 15.08
N GLU A 103 -6.54 8.60 14.53
CA GLU A 103 -7.33 9.81 14.76
C GLU A 103 -8.72 9.74 14.12
N ASP A 104 -8.88 8.97 13.04
CA ASP A 104 -10.14 8.85 12.31
C ASP A 104 -11.06 7.75 12.82
N THR A 105 -10.52 6.72 13.50
CA THR A 105 -11.34 5.60 13.97
C THR A 105 -11.73 5.77 15.44
N THR A 106 -13.03 5.83 15.71
CA THR A 106 -13.59 5.82 17.07
C THR A 106 -14.53 4.61 17.26
N PRO A 107 -14.24 3.69 18.21
CA PRO A 107 -13.08 3.67 19.09
C PRO A 107 -11.77 3.43 18.33
N THR A 108 -10.64 3.79 18.95
CA THR A 108 -9.30 3.54 18.40
C THR A 108 -9.17 2.09 17.94
N PRO A 109 -8.58 1.83 16.76
CA PRO A 109 -8.41 0.47 16.28
C PRO A 109 -7.57 -0.35 17.26
N PRO A 110 -7.92 -1.62 17.52
CA PRO A 110 -7.12 -2.49 18.39
C PRO A 110 -5.71 -2.73 17.83
N GLU A 111 -5.54 -2.59 16.50
CA GLU A 111 -4.26 -2.69 15.80
C GLU A 111 -4.01 -1.45 14.92
N PRO A 112 -3.41 -0.37 15.45
CA PRO A 112 -3.07 0.82 14.65
C PRO A 112 -2.21 0.51 13.43
N GLY A 113 -1.29 -0.45 13.54
CA GLY A 113 -0.38 -0.85 12.48
C GLY A 113 -1.02 -1.60 11.32
N ARG A 114 -2.33 -1.87 11.33
CA ARG A 114 -3.00 -2.58 10.24
C ARG A 114 -3.01 -1.80 8.93
N VAL A 115 -3.05 -0.47 9.02
CA VAL A 115 -2.94 0.43 7.87
C VAL A 115 -1.58 0.32 7.16
N MET A 116 -0.53 -0.14 7.86
CA MET A 116 0.79 -0.43 7.30
C MET A 116 0.88 -1.85 6.69
N GLY A 117 -0.25 -2.56 6.60
CA GLY A 117 -0.29 -3.93 6.11
C GLY A 117 -0.12 -4.02 4.59
N TYR A 118 0.43 -5.12 4.10
CA TYR A 118 0.40 -5.52 2.70
C TYR A 118 0.10 -7.01 2.55
N TYR A 119 -0.51 -7.42 1.44
CA TYR A 119 -0.73 -8.83 1.10
C TYR A 119 0.39 -9.39 0.22
N ASP A 120 0.50 -10.72 0.22
CA ASP A 120 1.38 -11.46 -0.71
C ASP A 120 0.57 -12.16 -1.80
N ALA A 121 1.29 -12.78 -2.75
CA ALA A 121 0.69 -13.55 -3.84
C ALA A 121 -0.35 -14.57 -3.38
N GLY A 122 -0.13 -15.19 -2.21
CA GLY A 122 -1.08 -16.14 -1.63
C GLY A 122 -2.37 -15.44 -1.21
N ALA A 123 -2.30 -14.29 -0.56
CA ALA A 123 -3.48 -13.58 -0.10
C ALA A 123 -4.26 -12.86 -1.23
N VAL A 124 -3.59 -12.49 -2.33
CA VAL A 124 -4.22 -11.79 -3.47
C VAL A 124 -3.98 -12.50 -4.81
N PRO A 125 -4.41 -13.78 -4.95
CA PRO A 125 -4.00 -14.64 -6.06
C PRO A 125 -4.44 -14.14 -7.44
N VAL A 126 -5.57 -13.42 -7.53
CA VAL A 126 -6.04 -12.84 -8.79
C VAL A 126 -5.18 -11.65 -9.22
N PHE A 127 -4.76 -10.80 -8.27
CA PHE A 127 -3.84 -9.70 -8.55
C PHE A 127 -2.45 -10.22 -8.95
N ASP A 128 -1.94 -11.23 -8.24
CA ASP A 128 -0.69 -11.90 -8.58
C ASP A 128 -0.74 -12.51 -9.99
N PHE A 129 -1.83 -13.20 -10.32
CA PHE A 129 -2.03 -13.76 -11.67
C PHE A 129 -1.94 -12.67 -12.75
N PHE A 130 -2.64 -11.54 -12.58
CA PHE A 130 -2.58 -10.47 -13.56
C PHE A 130 -1.19 -9.84 -13.65
N ALA A 131 -0.54 -9.58 -12.52
CA ALA A 131 0.80 -9.00 -12.50
C ALA A 131 1.83 -9.88 -13.24
N ARG A 132 1.73 -11.20 -13.12
CA ARG A 132 2.66 -12.14 -13.76
C ARG A 132 2.42 -12.36 -15.25
N ASN A 133 1.20 -12.12 -15.73
CA ASN A 133 0.80 -12.46 -17.10
C ASN A 133 0.53 -11.23 -17.98
N PHE A 134 0.48 -10.03 -17.39
CA PHE A 134 0.16 -8.78 -18.06
C PHE A 134 1.04 -7.63 -17.56
N ALA A 135 0.83 -6.44 -18.11
CA ALA A 135 1.57 -5.24 -17.70
C ALA A 135 1.09 -4.71 -16.35
N VAL A 136 2.04 -4.25 -15.54
CA VAL A 136 1.81 -3.52 -14.29
C VAL A 136 2.32 -2.10 -14.47
N CYS A 137 1.52 -1.11 -14.08
CA CYS A 137 1.94 0.29 -13.97
C CYS A 137 2.19 0.59 -12.49
N ASP A 138 3.44 0.83 -12.11
CA ASP A 138 3.88 1.10 -10.73
C ASP A 138 4.06 2.60 -10.42
N HIS A 139 3.74 3.47 -11.39
CA HIS A 139 3.77 4.93 -11.28
C HIS A 139 2.45 5.54 -11.76
N TRP A 140 1.33 4.92 -11.39
CA TRP A 140 -0.03 5.40 -11.71
C TRP A 140 -0.70 5.97 -10.46
N PHE A 141 -0.89 7.29 -10.43
CA PHE A 141 -1.41 8.01 -9.27
C PHE A 141 -2.83 8.52 -9.51
N ALA A 142 -3.59 8.68 -8.43
CA ALA A 142 -4.86 9.41 -8.48
C ALA A 142 -4.62 10.87 -8.90
N ALA A 143 -5.58 11.46 -9.62
CA ALA A 143 -5.46 12.83 -10.11
C ALA A 143 -5.41 13.87 -8.99
N LEU A 144 -5.93 13.51 -7.82
CA LEU A 144 -5.88 14.31 -6.59
C LEU A 144 -5.46 13.40 -5.43
N PRO A 145 -4.75 13.96 -4.43
CA PRO A 145 -4.66 13.34 -3.12
C PRO A 145 -6.04 13.34 -2.47
#